data_AF-F8WZ40-F1
#
_entry.id   AF-F8WZ40-F1
#
_cell.length_a   1.000
_cell.length_b   1.000
_cell.length_c   1.000
_cell.angle_alpha   90.00
_cell.angle_beta   90.00
_cell.angle_gamma   90.00
#
_symmetry.space_group_name_H-M   'P 1'
#
loop_
_entity.id
_entity.type
_entity.pdbx_description
1 polymer ?
#
loop_
_entity_poly.entity_id
_entity_poly.type
_entity_poly.pdbx_seq_one_letter_code
_entity_poly.pdbx_strand_id
1 'polypeptide(L)'
;MKKVILLFVLLSVCFIHTYSQNQLLVLDNYTIPVNNKGAVVGKVISTGSEKITLKDPSGLFEIDKEKNIRLKKGKQLTPSSPISYEIVLKEGKTEKSFELVKDEFLHNKVIAHRGAWKDRDFSHNSMSSLKHAVEIGCEGSELDVWMSSDDVVVLSHDPSIGGKDVESTTAAELSAVALKNGDFVPTLEEYINYIKTQNKTKLIIEIKGTNKGKAIADSVVHLVHRMKAQAWVDYISFGMQYLTRVKELDPAAKVLYLGSDKSLEGLKAANIDGIDFHYSLFQKDQELADKAKSMGLLTNAWTVNKEEDMQKMLKLKLDFITTDEPELLLRLLDK
;
A
#
# COMPACT_ATOMS: atom_id res chain seq x y z
N MET A 1 34.04 12.18 -51.58
CA MET A 1 33.65 11.80 -50.21
C MET A 1 32.23 12.29 -49.95
N LYS A 2 31.22 11.41 -50.03
CA LYS A 2 29.83 11.72 -49.69
C LYS A 2 29.52 11.09 -48.33
N LYS A 3 29.21 11.91 -47.33
CA LYS A 3 28.81 11.45 -45.98
C LYS A 3 27.40 10.87 -46.06
N VAL A 4 27.25 9.60 -45.71
CA VAL A 4 25.96 8.95 -45.46
C VAL A 4 25.60 9.24 -44.02
N ILE A 5 24.50 9.97 -43.80
CA ILE A 5 23.89 10.16 -42.48
C ILE A 5 22.94 8.98 -42.28
N LEU A 6 23.29 8.09 -41.35
CA LEU A 6 22.45 6.96 -40.94
C LEU A 6 21.46 7.46 -39.89
N LEU A 7 20.20 7.63 -40.28
CA LEU A 7 19.11 8.01 -39.40
C LEU A 7 18.62 6.75 -38.65
N PHE A 8 18.93 6.63 -37.36
CA PHE A 8 18.35 5.61 -36.50
C PHE A 8 16.91 6.02 -36.15
N VAL A 9 15.93 5.39 -36.79
CA VAL A 9 14.53 5.46 -36.38
C VAL A 9 14.34 4.49 -35.22
N LEU A 10 14.27 5.00 -33.98
CA LEU A 10 13.71 4.25 -32.87
C LEU A 10 12.21 4.10 -33.11
N LEU A 11 11.80 2.95 -33.65
CA LEU A 11 10.41 2.52 -33.60
C LEU A 11 10.06 2.21 -32.15
N SER A 12 9.41 3.17 -31.49
CA SER A 12 8.66 2.91 -30.26
C SER A 12 7.49 2.01 -30.63
N VAL A 13 7.61 0.73 -30.32
CA VAL A 13 6.51 -0.22 -30.45
C VAL A 13 5.52 0.11 -29.32
N CYS A 14 4.54 0.95 -29.62
CA CYS A 14 3.34 1.07 -28.81
C CYS A 14 2.61 -0.28 -28.86
N PHE A 15 2.84 -1.13 -27.86
CA PHE A 15 1.93 -2.22 -27.57
C PHE A 15 0.62 -1.60 -27.08
N ILE A 16 -0.32 -1.41 -28.00
CA ILE A 16 -1.74 -1.29 -27.65
C ILE A 16 -2.13 -2.66 -27.08
N HIS A 17 -1.97 -2.84 -25.76
CA HIS A 17 -2.61 -3.93 -25.05
C HIS A 17 -4.11 -3.65 -25.14
N THR A 18 -4.80 -4.35 -26.04
CA THR A 18 -6.21 -4.60 -25.86
C THR A 18 -6.36 -5.26 -24.49
N TYR A 19 -6.90 -4.52 -23.52
CA TYR A 19 -7.31 -5.06 -22.23
C TYR A 19 -8.42 -6.08 -22.50
N SER A 20 -8.05 -7.31 -22.86
CA SER A 20 -8.81 -8.48 -22.50
C SER A 20 -9.13 -8.33 -21.02
N GLN A 21 -10.37 -8.55 -20.59
CA GLN A 21 -10.68 -8.67 -19.17
C GLN A 21 -9.71 -9.70 -18.59
N ASN A 22 -8.63 -9.22 -17.95
CA ASN A 22 -7.65 -10.10 -17.38
C ASN A 22 -8.39 -10.89 -16.30
N GLN A 23 -8.34 -12.21 -16.42
CA GLN A 23 -8.89 -13.09 -15.41
C GLN A 23 -8.34 -12.66 -14.05
N LEU A 24 -9.24 -12.29 -13.14
CA LEU A 24 -8.86 -11.91 -11.79
C LEU A 24 -8.21 -13.14 -11.15
N LEU A 25 -7.01 -12.97 -10.61
CA LEU A 25 -6.32 -13.99 -9.83
C LEU A 25 -5.53 -13.25 -8.74
N VAL A 26 -6.05 -13.28 -7.51
CA VAL A 26 -5.49 -12.62 -6.33
C VAL A 26 -5.62 -13.52 -5.10
N LEU A 27 -5.00 -13.13 -3.99
CA LEU A 27 -5.12 -13.80 -2.69
C LEU A 27 -5.81 -12.84 -1.71
N ASP A 28 -6.64 -13.36 -0.81
CA ASP A 28 -7.23 -12.54 0.25
C ASP A 28 -6.26 -12.15 1.38
N ASN A 29 -5.12 -12.86 1.46
CA ASN A 29 -4.02 -12.54 2.36
C ASN A 29 -2.68 -13.00 1.76
N TYR A 30 -1.63 -12.25 2.07
CA TYR A 30 -0.28 -12.44 1.53
C TYR A 30 0.76 -12.69 2.63
N THR A 31 0.37 -12.67 3.91
CA THR A 31 1.29 -12.86 5.03
C THR A 31 1.25 -14.30 5.57
N ILE A 32 2.41 -14.81 5.97
CA ILE A 32 2.61 -16.16 6.48
C ILE A 32 2.87 -16.08 7.99
N PRO A 33 1.98 -16.61 8.84
CA PRO A 33 2.19 -16.59 10.28
C PRO A 33 3.48 -17.32 10.70
N VAL A 34 4.23 -16.72 11.62
CA VAL A 34 5.44 -17.33 12.22
C VAL A 34 5.05 -18.27 13.36
N ASN A 35 5.81 -19.35 13.54
CA ASN A 35 5.60 -20.35 14.59
C ASN A 35 4.21 -21.03 14.58
N ASN A 36 3.56 -21.07 13.42
CA ASN A 36 2.25 -21.70 13.24
C ASN A 36 2.33 -22.86 12.22
N LYS A 37 2.24 -24.09 12.71
CA LYS A 37 2.38 -25.29 11.86
C LYS A 37 1.16 -25.48 10.97
N GLY A 38 1.40 -25.62 9.67
CA GLY A 38 0.34 -25.87 8.70
C GLY A 38 -0.65 -24.72 8.54
N ALA A 39 -0.22 -23.50 8.87
CA ALA A 39 -1.06 -22.31 8.82
C ALA A 39 -1.66 -22.11 7.42
N VAL A 40 -2.93 -21.69 7.39
CA VAL A 40 -3.53 -21.12 6.18
C VAL A 40 -2.93 -19.74 5.98
N VAL A 41 -2.41 -19.50 4.78
CA VAL A 41 -1.79 -18.23 4.38
C VAL A 41 -2.83 -17.31 3.77
N GLY A 42 -3.57 -17.79 2.78
CA GLY A 42 -4.60 -17.02 2.09
C GLY A 42 -5.37 -17.88 1.11
N LYS A 43 -6.55 -17.42 0.72
CA LYS A 43 -7.44 -18.08 -0.24
C LYS A 43 -7.33 -17.41 -1.59
N VAL A 44 -7.31 -18.23 -2.64
CA VAL A 44 -7.31 -17.73 -4.01
C VAL A 44 -8.70 -17.20 -4.38
N ILE A 45 -8.74 -15.93 -4.79
CA ILE A 45 -9.92 -15.29 -5.39
C ILE A 45 -9.69 -15.28 -6.91
N SER A 46 -10.63 -15.85 -7.65
CA SER A 46 -10.58 -15.87 -9.10
C SER A 46 -11.98 -15.79 -9.73
N THR A 47 -12.05 -15.17 -10.91
CA THR A 47 -13.23 -15.20 -11.79
C THR A 47 -13.24 -16.41 -12.72
N GLY A 48 -12.16 -17.20 -12.75
CA GLY A 48 -12.05 -18.44 -13.51
C GLY A 48 -12.79 -19.61 -12.87
N SER A 49 -13.15 -20.59 -13.71
CA SER A 49 -13.80 -21.84 -13.30
C SER A 49 -12.88 -23.06 -13.40
N GLU A 50 -11.65 -22.88 -13.89
CA GLU A 50 -10.71 -23.98 -14.09
C GLU A 50 -10.01 -24.40 -12.79
N LYS A 51 -9.33 -25.55 -12.83
CA LYS A 51 -8.55 -26.02 -11.69
C LYS A 51 -7.31 -25.14 -11.51
N ILE A 52 -7.10 -24.66 -10.30
CA ILE A 52 -5.88 -23.94 -9.92
C ILE A 52 -4.80 -24.93 -9.51
N THR A 53 -3.58 -24.68 -9.98
CA THR A 53 -2.37 -25.41 -9.56
C THR A 53 -1.35 -24.45 -8.96
N LEU A 54 -0.57 -24.96 -8.01
CA LEU A 54 0.46 -24.21 -7.29
C LEU A 54 1.84 -24.77 -7.68
N LYS A 55 2.73 -23.89 -8.14
CA LYS A 55 4.17 -24.14 -8.21
C LYS A 55 4.85 -23.35 -7.11
N ASP A 56 5.56 -24.06 -6.25
CA ASP A 56 6.27 -23.50 -5.10
C ASP A 56 7.72 -24.01 -5.09
N PRO A 57 8.70 -23.16 -5.46
CA PRO A 57 10.11 -23.50 -5.43
C PRO A 57 10.66 -23.83 -4.03
N SER A 58 10.05 -23.32 -2.96
CA SER A 58 10.50 -23.56 -1.58
C SER A 58 10.09 -24.93 -1.05
N GLY A 59 9.05 -25.51 -1.64
CA GLY A 59 8.44 -26.77 -1.21
C GLY A 59 7.67 -26.68 0.12
N LEU A 60 7.41 -25.48 0.64
CA LEU A 60 6.70 -25.23 1.91
C LEU A 60 5.18 -25.20 1.77
N PHE A 61 4.63 -24.86 0.60
CA PHE A 61 3.23 -24.54 0.41
C PHE A 61 2.48 -25.63 -0.37
N GLU A 62 1.20 -25.73 -0.09
CA GLU A 62 0.22 -26.52 -0.85
C GLU A 62 -1.07 -25.71 -1.04
N ILE A 63 -1.84 -26.07 -2.06
CA ILE A 63 -3.20 -25.56 -2.26
C ILE A 63 -4.20 -26.69 -2.00
N ASP A 64 -5.19 -26.42 -1.14
CA ASP A 64 -6.24 -27.39 -0.83
C ASP A 64 -7.43 -27.33 -1.81
N LYS A 65 -8.46 -28.15 -1.55
CA LYS A 65 -9.65 -28.25 -2.41
C LYS A 65 -10.52 -27.00 -2.34
N GLU A 66 -10.45 -26.28 -1.23
CA GLU A 66 -11.17 -25.04 -0.97
C GLU A 66 -10.39 -23.80 -1.50
N LYS A 67 -9.30 -24.03 -2.25
CA LYS A 67 -8.41 -23.01 -2.83
C LYS A 67 -7.63 -22.21 -1.78
N ASN A 68 -7.41 -22.74 -0.59
CA ASN A 68 -6.51 -22.11 0.38
C ASN A 68 -5.07 -22.51 0.10
N ILE A 69 -4.19 -21.51 0.03
CA ILE A 69 -2.75 -21.66 0.15
C ILE A 69 -2.43 -21.84 1.63
N ARG A 70 -1.72 -22.92 1.96
CA ARG A 70 -1.32 -23.24 3.33
C ARG A 70 0.09 -23.79 3.37
N LEU A 71 0.73 -23.68 4.52
CA LEU A 71 1.95 -24.43 4.80
C LEU A 71 1.62 -25.92 4.84
N LYS A 72 2.48 -26.76 4.26
CA LYS A 72 2.35 -28.22 4.32
C LYS A 72 2.37 -28.69 5.77
N LYS A 73 1.71 -29.82 6.03
CA LYS A 73 1.63 -30.42 7.38
C LYS A 73 2.99 -30.47 8.08
N GLY A 74 3.07 -29.87 9.26
CA GLY A 74 4.27 -29.83 10.10
C GLY A 74 5.32 -28.80 9.70
N LYS A 75 5.16 -28.10 8.55
CA LYS A 75 5.98 -26.93 8.19
C LYS A 75 5.48 -25.69 8.91
N GLN A 76 6.42 -24.83 9.28
CA GLN A 76 6.19 -23.52 9.89
C GLN A 76 7.33 -22.59 9.46
N LEU A 77 7.08 -21.29 9.49
CA LEU A 77 8.18 -20.32 9.49
C LEU A 77 8.68 -20.08 10.92
N THR A 78 9.93 -19.67 11.01
CA THR A 78 10.60 -19.19 12.23
C THR A 78 11.05 -17.75 12.03
N PRO A 79 11.42 -17.02 13.10
CA PRO A 79 12.01 -15.68 12.94
C PRO A 79 13.27 -15.65 12.05
N SER A 80 14.01 -16.76 11.98
CA SER A 80 15.20 -16.91 11.12
C SER A 80 14.89 -17.29 9.67
N SER A 81 13.62 -17.51 9.32
CA SER A 81 13.21 -17.82 7.94
C SER A 81 13.35 -16.57 7.05
N PRO A 82 13.59 -16.76 5.73
CA PRO A 82 13.53 -15.70 4.73
C PRO A 82 12.30 -14.78 4.88
N ILE A 83 12.46 -13.52 4.49
CA ILE A 83 11.41 -12.50 4.56
C ILE A 83 10.24 -12.87 3.65
N SER A 84 10.50 -13.41 2.47
CA SER A 84 9.44 -13.72 1.50
C SER A 84 9.72 -14.99 0.70
N TYR A 85 8.66 -15.49 0.07
CA TYR A 85 8.65 -16.67 -0.77
C TYR A 85 7.82 -16.41 -2.01
N GLU A 86 8.38 -16.72 -3.19
CA GLU A 86 7.61 -16.69 -4.43
C GLU A 86 6.79 -17.98 -4.60
N ILE A 87 5.53 -17.81 -5.00
CA ILE A 87 4.70 -18.88 -5.52
C ILE A 87 4.14 -18.50 -6.88
N VAL A 88 3.79 -19.50 -7.69
CA VAL A 88 3.11 -19.29 -8.98
C VAL A 88 1.81 -20.07 -8.99
N LEU A 89 0.71 -19.38 -9.25
CA LEU A 89 -0.60 -19.98 -9.47
C LEU A 89 -0.91 -20.01 -10.95
N LYS A 90 -1.45 -21.14 -11.41
CA LYS A 90 -1.92 -21.33 -12.77
C LYS A 90 -3.36 -21.79 -12.78
N GLU A 91 -4.18 -21.11 -13.56
CA GLU A 91 -5.58 -21.44 -13.84
C GLU A 91 -5.81 -21.32 -15.35
N GLY A 92 -5.89 -22.45 -16.03
CA GLY A 92 -5.91 -22.53 -17.49
C GLY A 92 -4.67 -21.95 -18.14
N LYS A 93 -4.87 -20.90 -18.96
CA LYS A 93 -3.80 -20.16 -19.63
C LYS A 93 -3.23 -19.04 -18.77
N THR A 94 -3.90 -18.68 -17.69
CA THR A 94 -3.47 -17.61 -16.79
C THR A 94 -2.45 -18.17 -15.81
N GLU A 95 -1.28 -17.57 -15.77
CA GLU A 95 -0.21 -17.86 -14.82
C GLU A 95 0.21 -16.54 -14.16
N LYS A 96 0.17 -16.49 -12.82
CA LYS A 96 0.54 -15.31 -12.05
C LYS A 96 1.44 -15.71 -10.89
N SER A 97 2.51 -14.96 -10.70
CA SER A 97 3.39 -15.11 -9.55
C SER A 97 2.99 -14.16 -8.43
N PHE A 98 3.15 -14.62 -7.21
CA PHE A 98 2.84 -13.90 -5.98
C PHE A 98 4.01 -13.99 -5.04
N GLU A 99 4.11 -13.00 -4.16
CA GLU A 99 5.10 -12.97 -3.10
C GLU A 99 4.36 -13.08 -1.76
N LEU A 100 4.64 -14.16 -1.03
CA LEU A 100 4.13 -14.39 0.31
C LEU A 100 5.17 -13.93 1.31
N VAL A 101 4.77 -13.15 2.30
CA VAL A 101 5.68 -12.46 3.22
C VAL A 101 5.56 -13.05 4.61
N LYS A 102 6.68 -13.36 5.24
CA LYS A 102 6.71 -13.77 6.65
C LYS A 102 6.13 -12.64 7.51
N ASP A 103 5.10 -12.97 8.29
CA ASP A 103 4.36 -11.97 9.06
C ASP A 103 5.12 -11.55 10.32
N GLU A 104 5.90 -10.48 10.21
CA GLU A 104 6.55 -9.79 11.34
C GLU A 104 6.19 -8.30 11.32
N PHE A 105 5.06 -7.94 10.70
CA PHE A 105 4.58 -6.57 10.67
C PHE A 105 4.31 -6.11 12.10
N LEU A 106 4.70 -4.87 12.40
CA LEU A 106 4.48 -4.28 13.72
C LEU A 106 2.98 -3.99 13.89
N HIS A 107 2.52 -4.07 15.13
CA HIS A 107 1.13 -3.81 15.51
C HIS A 107 1.05 -2.79 16.65
N ASN A 108 1.82 -1.70 16.49
CA ASN A 108 1.97 -0.64 17.49
C ASN A 108 1.11 0.60 17.19
N LYS A 109 0.25 0.57 16.16
CA LYS A 109 -0.71 1.61 15.79
C LYS A 109 -0.11 2.86 15.14
N VAL A 110 1.22 2.96 15.04
CA VAL A 110 1.89 4.19 14.61
C VAL A 110 2.00 4.24 13.09
N ILE A 111 1.35 5.23 12.48
CA ILE A 111 1.53 5.58 11.07
C ILE A 111 2.26 6.93 10.99
N ALA A 112 3.46 6.94 10.41
CA ALA A 112 4.21 8.16 10.16
C ALA A 112 3.64 8.90 8.94
N HIS A 113 3.05 10.08 9.15
CA HIS A 113 2.42 10.90 8.12
C HIS A 113 3.48 11.46 7.16
N ARG A 114 3.43 11.03 5.89
CA ARG A 114 4.40 11.35 4.84
C ARG A 114 5.82 10.92 5.19
N GLY A 115 5.96 9.82 5.92
CA GLY A 115 7.20 9.35 6.53
C GLY A 115 7.55 10.04 7.85
N ALA A 116 8.63 9.62 8.49
CA ALA A 116 9.12 10.24 9.71
C ALA A 116 10.13 11.34 9.34
N TRP A 117 9.63 12.56 9.16
CA TRP A 117 10.44 13.65 8.60
C TRP A 117 10.83 14.72 9.63
N LYS A 118 10.02 14.91 10.67
CA LYS A 118 10.06 16.11 11.51
C LYS A 118 11.26 16.19 12.46
N ASP A 119 11.60 15.11 13.16
CA ASP A 119 12.72 15.09 14.13
C ASP A 119 14.10 15.27 13.46
N ARG A 120 14.22 14.86 12.20
CA ARG A 120 15.47 14.85 11.42
C ARG A 120 15.56 15.92 10.33
N ASP A 121 14.58 16.81 10.27
CA ASP A 121 14.44 17.84 9.22
C ASP A 121 14.52 17.27 7.78
N PHE A 122 13.95 16.08 7.55
CA PHE A 122 13.77 15.56 6.19
C PHE A 122 12.63 16.28 5.47
N SER A 123 12.56 16.11 4.15
CA SER A 123 11.34 16.43 3.41
C SER A 123 10.28 15.38 3.70
N HIS A 124 9.02 15.82 3.77
CA HIS A 124 7.87 14.92 3.69
C HIS A 124 7.86 14.19 2.34
N ASN A 125 7.31 12.97 2.29
CA ASN A 125 7.25 12.15 1.07
C ASN A 125 8.62 11.89 0.42
N SER A 126 9.68 11.78 1.23
CA SER A 126 11.06 11.58 0.76
C SER A 126 11.62 10.19 1.13
N MET A 127 12.60 9.67 0.39
CA MET A 127 13.21 8.37 0.71
C MET A 127 13.82 8.34 2.12
N SER A 128 14.39 9.46 2.59
CA SER A 128 14.92 9.58 3.94
C SER A 128 13.82 9.50 5.00
N SER A 129 12.66 10.15 4.78
CA SER A 129 11.52 10.07 5.71
C SER A 129 10.95 8.65 5.81
N LEU A 130 10.88 7.91 4.70
CA LEU A 130 10.46 6.51 4.68
C LEU A 130 11.45 5.62 5.45
N LYS A 131 12.75 5.76 5.15
CA LYS A 131 13.82 4.99 5.82
C LYS A 131 13.80 5.22 7.32
N HIS A 132 13.63 6.47 7.76
CA HIS A 132 13.55 6.81 9.17
C HIS A 132 12.31 6.20 9.83
N ALA A 133 11.14 6.22 9.18
CA ALA A 133 9.93 5.57 9.69
C ALA A 133 10.12 4.05 9.91
N VAL A 134 10.81 3.38 8.98
CA VAL A 134 11.20 1.96 9.13
C VAL A 134 12.19 1.78 10.28
N GLU A 135 13.19 2.64 10.38
CA GLU A 135 14.25 2.57 11.40
C GLU A 135 13.69 2.71 12.82
N ILE A 136 12.80 3.68 13.05
CA ILE A 136 12.19 3.92 14.36
C ILE A 136 11.07 2.93 14.70
N GLY A 137 10.69 2.05 13.76
CA GLY A 137 9.72 0.99 13.99
C GLY A 137 8.27 1.45 13.95
N CYS A 138 7.89 2.28 12.98
CA CYS A 138 6.47 2.54 12.71
C CYS A 138 5.78 1.30 12.10
N GLU A 139 4.53 1.05 12.45
CA GLU A 139 3.68 0.03 11.78
C GLU A 139 3.39 0.43 10.33
N GLY A 140 3.18 1.72 10.07
CA GLY A 140 3.00 2.26 8.72
C GLY A 140 3.82 3.53 8.46
N SER A 141 4.12 3.75 7.19
CA SER A 141 4.56 5.04 6.65
C SER A 141 3.53 5.44 5.60
N GLU A 142 2.84 6.55 5.83
CA GLU A 142 1.91 7.12 4.88
C GLU A 142 2.65 7.92 3.80
N LEU A 143 2.07 7.99 2.60
CA LEU A 143 2.59 8.74 1.47
C LEU A 143 1.45 9.21 0.55
N ASP A 144 1.68 10.34 -0.12
CA ASP A 144 0.76 10.91 -1.11
C ASP A 144 1.23 10.61 -2.54
N VAL A 145 0.35 10.11 -3.41
CA VAL A 145 0.69 9.82 -4.80
C VAL A 145 -0.12 10.61 -5.83
N TRP A 146 0.58 11.03 -6.88
CA TRP A 146 0.06 11.67 -8.09
C TRP A 146 0.56 10.94 -9.34
N MET A 147 -0.03 11.25 -10.50
CA MET A 147 0.37 10.66 -11.79
C MET A 147 0.94 11.73 -12.73
N SER A 148 2.19 11.54 -13.13
CA SER A 148 2.92 12.42 -14.06
C SER A 148 2.27 12.48 -15.45
N SER A 149 2.77 13.36 -16.33
CA SER A 149 2.26 13.49 -17.71
C SER A 149 2.50 12.24 -18.58
N ASP A 150 3.42 11.38 -18.17
CA ASP A 150 3.82 10.13 -18.81
C ASP A 150 3.40 8.88 -17.99
N ASP A 151 2.32 9.02 -17.21
CA ASP A 151 1.61 7.95 -16.47
C ASP A 151 2.43 7.23 -15.37
N VAL A 152 3.56 7.81 -14.97
CA VAL A 152 4.37 7.31 -13.85
C VAL A 152 3.86 7.87 -12.54
N VAL A 153 3.76 7.02 -11.52
CA VAL A 153 3.28 7.40 -10.19
C VAL A 153 4.43 7.98 -9.38
N VAL A 154 4.29 9.24 -8.97
CA VAL A 154 5.28 10.01 -8.19
C VAL A 154 4.68 10.44 -6.86
N LEU A 155 5.56 10.74 -5.89
CA LEU A 155 5.13 11.21 -4.58
C LEU A 155 5.11 12.73 -4.50
N SER A 156 3.98 13.27 -4.04
CA SER A 156 3.83 14.68 -3.70
C SER A 156 2.55 14.86 -2.90
N HIS A 157 2.57 15.70 -1.88
CA HIS A 157 1.31 16.03 -1.20
C HIS A 157 0.43 16.93 -2.08
N ASP A 158 1.05 17.98 -2.63
CA ASP A 158 0.37 19.01 -3.40
C ASP A 158 0.37 18.66 -4.91
N PRO A 159 -0.55 19.24 -5.70
CA PRO A 159 -0.56 19.05 -7.16
C PRO A 159 0.67 19.66 -7.85
N SER A 160 1.49 20.42 -7.13
CA SER A 160 2.73 20.99 -7.63
C SER A 160 3.90 20.77 -6.67
N ILE A 161 5.10 20.54 -7.21
CA ILE A 161 6.33 20.37 -6.43
C ILE A 161 7.51 20.98 -7.20
N GLY A 162 8.39 21.71 -6.51
CA GLY A 162 9.54 22.37 -7.14
C GLY A 162 9.18 23.38 -8.25
N GLY A 163 8.00 24.02 -8.16
CA GLY A 163 7.50 24.95 -9.17
C GLY A 163 6.95 24.28 -10.43
N LYS A 164 6.72 22.96 -10.41
CA LYS A 164 6.17 22.17 -11.51
C LYS A 164 4.81 21.63 -11.12
N ASP A 165 3.83 21.74 -12.01
CA ASP A 165 2.57 21.00 -11.89
C ASP A 165 2.86 19.51 -12.19
N VAL A 166 2.47 18.63 -11.26
CA VAL A 166 2.82 17.21 -11.33
C VAL A 166 2.19 16.55 -12.54
N GLU A 167 0.93 16.87 -12.83
CA GLU A 167 0.16 16.18 -13.85
C GLU A 167 0.54 16.57 -15.28
N SER A 168 1.13 17.77 -15.44
CA SER A 168 1.64 18.29 -16.71
C SER A 168 3.13 18.08 -16.94
N THR A 169 3.84 17.45 -16.00
CA THR A 169 5.31 17.28 -16.05
C THR A 169 5.69 15.80 -16.11
N THR A 170 6.76 15.47 -16.83
CA THR A 170 7.25 14.08 -16.93
C THR A 170 7.84 13.62 -15.61
N ALA A 171 7.80 12.32 -15.33
CA ALA A 171 8.41 11.79 -14.11
C ALA A 171 9.92 12.00 -14.06
N ALA A 172 10.62 11.94 -15.19
CA ALA A 172 12.06 12.23 -15.24
C ALA A 172 12.39 13.66 -14.77
N GLU A 173 11.57 14.64 -15.13
CA GLU A 173 11.76 16.03 -14.67
C GLU A 173 11.33 16.23 -13.22
N LEU A 174 10.28 15.53 -12.77
CA LEU A 174 9.82 15.58 -11.38
C LEU A 174 10.86 14.95 -10.46
N SER A 175 11.39 13.78 -10.79
CA SER A 175 12.45 13.10 -10.04
C SER A 175 13.80 13.83 -10.05
N ALA A 176 13.96 14.90 -10.84
CA ALA A 176 15.10 15.80 -10.76
C ALA A 176 14.90 16.96 -9.77
N VAL A 177 13.70 17.13 -9.21
CA VAL A 177 13.42 18.15 -8.19
C VAL A 177 14.10 17.75 -6.88
N ALA A 178 15.06 18.57 -6.46
CA ALA A 178 15.78 18.37 -5.21
C ALA A 178 14.87 18.62 -3.99
N LEU A 179 14.97 17.74 -3.03
CA LEU A 179 14.40 17.83 -1.69
C LEU A 179 15.51 18.11 -0.67
N LYS A 180 15.16 18.17 0.62
CA LYS A 180 16.16 18.32 1.68
C LYS A 180 17.11 17.11 1.73
N ASN A 181 18.30 17.33 2.30
CA ASN A 181 19.26 16.28 2.64
C ASN A 181 19.68 15.36 1.48
N GLY A 182 19.67 15.90 0.25
CA GLY A 182 20.11 15.18 -0.94
C GLY A 182 19.08 14.20 -1.52
N ASP A 183 17.87 14.16 -0.97
CA ASP A 183 16.76 13.46 -1.59
C ASP A 183 16.28 14.20 -2.84
N PHE A 184 15.56 13.46 -3.69
CA PHE A 184 14.79 13.98 -4.81
C PHE A 184 13.37 13.44 -4.73
N VAL A 185 12.45 14.03 -5.50
CA VAL A 185 11.06 13.55 -5.57
C VAL A 185 11.03 12.08 -6.01
N PRO A 186 10.59 11.17 -5.13
CA PRO A 186 10.64 9.75 -5.43
C PRO A 186 9.43 9.30 -6.24
N THR A 187 9.62 8.23 -7.00
CA THR A 187 8.53 7.44 -7.59
C THR A 187 7.97 6.45 -6.58
N LEU A 188 6.72 6.01 -6.79
CA LEU A 188 6.14 4.92 -5.99
C LEU A 188 6.94 3.61 -6.16
N GLU A 189 7.56 3.39 -7.32
CA GLU A 189 8.40 2.23 -7.59
C GLU A 189 9.64 2.19 -6.68
N GLU A 190 10.29 3.34 -6.43
CA GLU A 190 11.40 3.44 -5.49
C GLU A 190 10.98 3.12 -4.05
N TYR A 191 9.81 3.61 -3.64
CA TYR A 191 9.22 3.31 -2.33
C TYR A 191 8.94 1.81 -2.17
N ILE A 192 8.32 1.18 -3.18
CA ILE A 192 8.02 -0.26 -3.15
C ILE A 192 9.32 -1.08 -3.14
N ASN A 193 10.33 -0.71 -3.93
CA ASN A 193 11.61 -1.40 -3.93
C ASN A 193 12.26 -1.40 -2.54
N TYR A 194 12.22 -0.26 -1.83
CA TYR A 194 12.76 -0.18 -0.48
C TYR A 194 11.92 -0.93 0.55
N ILE A 195 10.59 -0.74 0.57
CA ILE A 195 9.74 -1.34 1.62
C ILE A 195 9.82 -2.86 1.61
N LYS A 196 9.98 -3.47 0.43
CA LYS A 196 10.10 -4.93 0.26
C LYS A 196 11.39 -5.53 0.83
N THR A 197 12.36 -4.71 1.22
CA THR A 197 13.60 -5.19 1.87
C THR A 197 13.39 -5.57 3.34
N GLN A 198 12.20 -5.32 3.89
CA GLN A 198 11.82 -5.58 5.27
C GLN A 198 10.35 -6.04 5.34
N ASN A 199 9.88 -6.49 6.51
CA ASN A 199 8.53 -7.03 6.73
C ASN A 199 7.92 -6.59 8.08
N LYS A 200 8.26 -5.37 8.52
CA LYS A 200 7.84 -4.75 9.78
C LYS A 200 6.90 -3.56 9.56
N THR A 201 7.21 -2.71 8.59
CA THR A 201 6.46 -1.48 8.27
C THR A 201 5.74 -1.63 6.93
N LYS A 202 4.53 -1.09 6.85
CA LYS A 202 3.75 -1.00 5.60
C LYS A 202 3.80 0.40 4.98
N LEU A 203 3.46 0.48 3.71
CA LEU A 203 3.11 1.73 3.03
C LEU A 203 1.59 1.94 3.13
N ILE A 204 1.19 3.15 3.52
CA ILE A 204 -0.20 3.60 3.51
C ILE A 204 -0.34 4.61 2.39
N ILE A 205 -0.85 4.18 1.23
CA ILE A 205 -0.81 4.98 -0.01
C ILE A 205 -2.07 5.84 -0.11
N GLU A 206 -1.95 7.16 0.04
CA GLU A 206 -3.00 8.12 -0.28
C GLU A 206 -3.05 8.39 -1.80
N ILE A 207 -4.13 7.93 -2.44
CA ILE A 207 -4.42 8.28 -3.83
C ILE A 207 -5.10 9.65 -3.86
N LYS A 208 -4.38 10.67 -4.34
CA LYS A 208 -4.86 12.05 -4.39
C LYS A 208 -5.92 12.26 -5.48
N GLY A 209 -6.82 13.21 -5.21
CA GLY A 209 -7.84 13.63 -6.16
C GLY A 209 -7.23 14.35 -7.35
N THR A 210 -7.63 13.94 -8.57
CA THR A 210 -7.04 14.38 -9.83
C THR A 210 -8.12 14.61 -10.91
N ASN A 211 -7.81 15.49 -11.86
CA ASN A 211 -8.61 15.68 -13.07
C ASN A 211 -8.47 14.53 -14.08
N LYS A 212 -7.47 13.66 -13.94
CA LYS A 212 -7.27 12.45 -14.77
C LYS A 212 -8.22 11.30 -14.45
N GLY A 213 -9.19 11.53 -13.55
CA GLY A 213 -10.19 10.53 -13.17
C GLY A 213 -9.53 9.30 -12.51
N LYS A 214 -10.11 8.11 -12.72
CA LYS A 214 -9.70 6.86 -12.05
C LYS A 214 -8.34 6.29 -12.50
N ALA A 215 -7.69 6.84 -13.52
CA ALA A 215 -6.47 6.29 -14.10
C ALA A 215 -5.31 6.16 -13.09
N ILE A 216 -5.21 7.07 -12.12
CA ILE A 216 -4.19 6.97 -11.06
C ILE A 216 -4.37 5.71 -10.21
N ALA A 217 -5.61 5.30 -9.90
CA ALA A 217 -5.86 4.07 -9.14
C ALA A 217 -5.44 2.83 -9.92
N ASP A 218 -5.67 2.82 -11.24
CA ASP A 218 -5.21 1.75 -12.14
C ASP A 218 -3.68 1.66 -12.12
N SER A 219 -2.98 2.79 -12.31
CA SER A 219 -1.52 2.84 -12.32
C SER A 219 -0.91 2.37 -11.00
N VAL A 220 -1.47 2.81 -9.87
CA VAL A 220 -1.03 2.42 -8.53
C VAL A 220 -1.22 0.91 -8.30
N VAL A 221 -2.43 0.37 -8.54
CA VAL A 221 -2.70 -1.06 -8.29
C VAL A 221 -1.91 -1.95 -9.25
N HIS A 222 -1.81 -1.58 -10.52
CA HIS A 222 -1.00 -2.32 -11.49
C HIS A 222 0.48 -2.32 -11.11
N LEU A 223 1.03 -1.20 -10.60
CA LEU A 223 2.40 -1.15 -10.11
C LEU A 223 2.59 -2.09 -8.91
N VAL A 224 1.71 -2.04 -7.91
CA VAL A 224 1.74 -2.95 -6.75
C VAL A 224 1.67 -4.41 -7.19
N HIS A 225 0.78 -4.76 -8.12
CA HIS A 225 0.65 -6.13 -8.63
C HIS A 225 1.88 -6.58 -9.42
N ARG A 226 2.42 -5.71 -10.29
CA ARG A 226 3.63 -5.98 -11.07
C ARG A 226 4.82 -6.24 -10.17
N MET A 227 4.94 -5.46 -9.09
CA MET A 227 6.02 -5.58 -8.11
C MET A 227 5.73 -6.60 -7.00
N LYS A 228 4.57 -7.27 -7.02
CA LYS A 228 4.14 -8.26 -6.01
C LYS A 228 4.16 -7.69 -4.58
N ALA A 229 3.74 -6.44 -4.41
CA ALA A 229 3.88 -5.69 -3.15
C ALA A 229 2.63 -5.72 -2.26
N GLN A 230 1.62 -6.54 -2.57
CA GLN A 230 0.31 -6.51 -1.90
C GLN A 230 0.38 -6.69 -0.37
N ALA A 231 1.33 -7.47 0.15
CA ALA A 231 1.51 -7.66 1.58
C ALA A 231 1.91 -6.37 2.34
N TRP A 232 2.54 -5.42 1.64
CA TRP A 232 3.13 -4.23 2.23
C TRP A 232 2.27 -2.97 2.10
N VAL A 233 1.14 -3.03 1.39
CA VAL A 233 0.38 -1.82 1.03
C VAL A 233 -1.06 -1.88 1.52
N ASP A 234 -1.51 -0.78 2.09
CA ASP A 234 -2.92 -0.47 2.32
C ASP A 234 -3.19 0.90 1.64
N TYR A 235 -4.44 1.19 1.26
CA TYR A 235 -4.78 2.38 0.46
C TYR A 235 -5.76 3.31 1.19
N ILE A 236 -5.57 4.61 1.01
CA ILE A 236 -6.46 5.64 1.55
C ILE A 236 -6.79 6.69 0.48
N SER A 237 -7.94 7.35 0.59
CA SER A 237 -8.31 8.46 -0.31
C SER A 237 -9.54 9.22 0.19
N PHE A 238 -9.61 10.51 -0.12
CA PHE A 238 -10.83 11.32 0.01
C PHE A 238 -11.86 11.04 -1.08
N GLY A 239 -11.45 10.45 -2.21
CA GLY A 239 -12.35 10.14 -3.31
C GLY A 239 -12.80 8.68 -3.29
N MET A 240 -14.06 8.44 -2.95
CA MET A 240 -14.67 7.09 -2.97
C MET A 240 -14.48 6.38 -4.33
N GLN A 241 -14.51 7.14 -5.44
CA GLN A 241 -14.30 6.58 -6.77
C GLN A 241 -12.95 5.89 -6.96
N TYR A 242 -11.90 6.33 -6.23
CA TYR A 242 -10.58 5.73 -6.28
C TYR A 242 -10.55 4.44 -5.46
N LEU A 243 -11.11 4.46 -4.26
CA LEU A 243 -11.17 3.26 -3.40
C LEU A 243 -12.03 2.16 -4.01
N THR A 244 -13.19 2.51 -4.58
CA THR A 244 -14.01 1.56 -5.34
C THR A 244 -13.24 1.01 -6.53
N ARG A 245 -12.47 1.84 -7.23
CA ARG A 245 -11.64 1.36 -8.35
C ARG A 245 -10.53 0.41 -7.89
N VAL A 246 -9.89 0.69 -6.76
CA VAL A 246 -8.92 -0.23 -6.14
C VAL A 246 -9.58 -1.58 -5.86
N LYS A 247 -10.78 -1.60 -5.27
CA LYS A 247 -11.54 -2.84 -5.00
C LYS A 247 -11.99 -3.59 -6.25
N GLU A 248 -12.30 -2.89 -7.35
CA GLU A 248 -12.62 -3.51 -8.63
C GLU A 248 -11.40 -4.26 -9.21
N LEU A 249 -10.20 -3.69 -9.07
CA LEU A 249 -8.95 -4.26 -9.57
C LEU A 249 -8.35 -5.33 -8.65
N ASP A 250 -8.53 -5.14 -7.34
CA ASP A 250 -8.05 -6.01 -6.28
C ASP A 250 -9.07 -6.06 -5.12
N PRO A 251 -10.01 -7.02 -5.14
CA PRO A 251 -11.01 -7.16 -4.08
C PRO A 251 -10.44 -7.41 -2.68
N ALA A 252 -9.19 -7.88 -2.60
CA ALA A 252 -8.50 -8.16 -1.34
C ALA A 252 -7.73 -6.96 -0.78
N ALA A 253 -7.46 -5.93 -1.59
CA ALA A 253 -6.78 -4.73 -1.16
C ALA A 253 -7.52 -4.08 0.02
N LYS A 254 -6.79 -3.66 1.05
CA LYS A 254 -7.38 -2.92 2.18
C LYS A 254 -7.50 -1.44 1.83
N VAL A 255 -8.70 -0.89 1.98
CA VAL A 255 -9.00 0.51 1.66
C VAL A 255 -9.69 1.21 2.83
N LEU A 256 -9.20 2.38 3.24
CA LEU A 256 -9.83 3.22 4.26
C LEU A 256 -10.23 4.58 3.67
N TYR A 257 -11.41 5.07 4.07
CA TYR A 257 -11.96 6.31 3.54
C TYR A 257 -11.55 7.54 4.37
N LEU A 258 -11.00 8.57 3.70
CA LEU A 258 -10.56 9.82 4.35
C LEU A 258 -11.69 10.84 4.55
N GLY A 259 -12.71 10.80 3.72
CA GLY A 259 -13.84 11.73 3.78
C GLY A 259 -14.85 11.36 4.87
N SER A 260 -15.58 12.35 5.38
CA SER A 260 -16.58 12.14 6.45
C SER A 260 -18.02 12.39 5.97
N ASP A 261 -18.27 12.32 4.67
CA ASP A 261 -19.56 12.59 4.01
C ASP A 261 -20.33 11.30 3.66
N LYS A 262 -19.93 10.16 4.23
CA LYS A 262 -20.54 8.84 4.07
C LYS A 262 -20.81 8.22 5.45
N SER A 263 -21.92 7.51 5.59
CA SER A 263 -22.20 6.75 6.81
C SER A 263 -21.37 5.47 6.88
N LEU A 264 -21.19 4.90 8.07
CA LEU A 264 -20.46 3.64 8.27
C LEU A 264 -21.12 2.48 7.50
N GLU A 265 -22.46 2.45 7.45
CA GLU A 265 -23.24 1.47 6.69
C GLU A 265 -23.02 1.62 5.19
N GLY A 266 -22.98 2.87 4.71
CA GLY A 266 -22.67 3.18 3.31
C GLY A 266 -21.27 2.72 2.92
N LEU A 267 -20.27 2.94 3.78
CA LEU A 267 -18.91 2.47 3.57
C LEU A 267 -18.83 0.94 3.56
N LYS A 268 -19.49 0.27 4.50
CA LYS A 268 -19.51 -1.20 4.55
C LYS A 268 -20.21 -1.79 3.32
N ALA A 269 -21.32 -1.21 2.88
CA ALA A 269 -22.03 -1.62 1.67
C ALA A 269 -21.19 -1.41 0.40
N ALA A 270 -20.31 -0.41 0.39
CA ALA A 270 -19.35 -0.15 -0.68
C ALA A 270 -18.06 -1.00 -0.58
N ASN A 271 -18.01 -2.00 0.31
CA ASN A 271 -16.86 -2.88 0.55
C ASN A 271 -15.59 -2.12 0.96
N ILE A 272 -15.74 -1.00 1.69
CA ILE A 272 -14.63 -0.29 2.32
C ILE A 272 -14.26 -0.97 3.63
N ASP A 273 -12.96 -1.08 3.93
CA ASP A 273 -12.45 -1.83 5.09
C ASP A 273 -12.31 -0.97 6.35
N GLY A 274 -12.33 0.35 6.23
CA GLY A 274 -12.28 1.22 7.40
C GLY A 274 -12.47 2.71 7.15
N ILE A 275 -12.39 3.46 8.23
CA ILE A 275 -12.39 4.92 8.26
C ILE A 275 -11.01 5.42 8.65
N ASP A 276 -10.55 6.43 7.93
CA ASP A 276 -9.34 7.17 8.27
C ASP A 276 -9.74 8.64 8.42
N PHE A 277 -10.17 9.05 9.60
CA PHE A 277 -10.87 10.33 9.78
C PHE A 277 -10.03 11.36 10.49
N HIS A 278 -10.34 12.65 10.26
CA HIS A 278 -9.72 13.70 11.03
C HIS A 278 -10.00 13.49 12.53
N TYR A 279 -8.98 13.57 13.38
CA TYR A 279 -9.06 13.15 14.80
C TYR A 279 -10.16 13.85 15.60
N SER A 280 -10.52 15.08 15.22
CA SER A 280 -11.59 15.84 15.88
C SER A 280 -12.95 15.17 15.76
N LEU A 281 -13.18 14.33 14.75
CA LEU A 281 -14.43 13.58 14.61
C LEU A 281 -14.58 12.54 15.71
N PHE A 282 -13.50 11.86 16.08
CA PHE A 282 -13.48 10.93 17.22
C PHE A 282 -13.57 11.65 18.58
N GLN A 283 -13.07 12.89 18.67
CA GLN A 283 -13.26 13.70 19.88
C GLN A 283 -14.71 14.17 20.05
N LYS A 284 -15.38 14.45 18.93
CA LYS A 284 -16.77 14.89 18.89
C LYS A 284 -17.76 13.74 19.16
N ASP A 285 -17.50 12.56 18.63
CA ASP A 285 -18.26 11.33 18.88
C ASP A 285 -17.31 10.24 19.39
N GLN A 286 -17.24 10.08 20.71
CA GLN A 286 -16.36 9.09 21.35
C GLN A 286 -16.82 7.64 21.11
N GLU A 287 -18.06 7.42 20.65
CA GLU A 287 -18.56 6.08 20.30
C GLU A 287 -18.25 5.72 18.85
N LEU A 288 -17.75 6.66 18.02
CA LEU A 288 -17.51 6.45 16.60
C LEU A 288 -16.58 5.26 16.34
N ALA A 289 -15.52 5.14 17.14
CA ALA A 289 -14.56 4.05 17.04
C ALA A 289 -15.23 2.69 17.31
N ASP A 290 -15.99 2.58 18.40
CA ASP A 290 -16.68 1.36 18.79
C ASP A 290 -17.77 0.97 17.77
N LYS A 291 -18.51 1.95 17.24
CA LYS A 291 -19.50 1.76 16.17
C LYS A 291 -18.83 1.19 14.92
N ALA A 292 -17.76 1.81 14.44
CA ALA A 292 -17.03 1.32 13.27
C ALA A 292 -16.50 -0.11 13.48
N LYS A 293 -15.88 -0.38 14.63
CA LYS A 293 -15.35 -1.71 14.97
C LYS A 293 -16.42 -2.78 15.07
N SER A 294 -17.60 -2.45 15.60
CA SER A 294 -18.75 -3.38 15.66
C SER A 294 -19.22 -3.83 14.27
N MET A 295 -18.92 -3.06 13.22
CA MET A 295 -19.21 -3.35 11.83
C MET A 295 -18.03 -4.03 11.09
N GLY A 296 -16.96 -4.34 11.82
CA GLY A 296 -15.71 -4.86 11.25
C GLY A 296 -15.01 -3.87 10.34
N LEU A 297 -15.07 -2.57 10.66
CA LEU A 297 -14.32 -1.51 10.01
C LEU A 297 -13.07 -1.17 10.85
N LEU A 298 -11.93 -1.00 10.19
CA LEU A 298 -10.72 -0.46 10.78
C LEU A 298 -10.89 1.04 11.08
N THR A 299 -10.14 1.53 12.06
CA THR A 299 -10.22 2.92 12.52
C THR A 299 -8.82 3.55 12.57
N ASN A 300 -8.65 4.64 11.83
CA ASN A 300 -7.45 5.48 11.87
C ASN A 300 -7.85 6.95 12.11
N ALA A 301 -6.99 7.70 12.81
CA ALA A 301 -7.14 9.13 13.05
C ALA A 301 -5.94 9.92 12.53
N TRP A 302 -6.20 10.93 11.70
CA TRP A 302 -5.19 11.86 11.17
C TRP A 302 -5.53 13.33 11.46
N THR A 303 -4.59 14.27 11.41
CA THR A 303 -3.18 14.09 11.77
C THR A 303 -3.04 14.46 13.26
N VAL A 304 -2.65 13.50 14.10
CA VAL A 304 -2.67 13.65 15.57
C VAL A 304 -1.29 14.03 16.07
N ASN A 305 -1.01 15.32 16.20
CA ASN A 305 0.36 15.80 16.51
C ASN A 305 0.58 16.16 17.98
N LYS A 306 -0.48 16.50 18.73
CA LYS A 306 -0.35 16.90 20.14
C LYS A 306 -0.42 15.68 21.05
N GLU A 307 0.47 15.61 22.05
CA GLU A 307 0.47 14.54 23.06
C GLU A 307 -0.92 14.37 23.71
N GLU A 308 -1.60 15.46 24.06
CA GLU A 308 -2.93 15.43 24.65
C GLU A 308 -3.97 14.75 23.74
N ASP A 309 -3.87 14.97 22.43
CA ASP A 309 -4.79 14.38 21.45
C ASP A 309 -4.41 12.92 21.17
N MET A 310 -3.11 12.59 21.11
CA MET A 310 -2.63 11.20 21.06
C MET A 310 -3.17 10.39 22.23
N GLN A 311 -3.06 10.90 23.46
CA GLN A 311 -3.57 10.22 24.65
C GLN A 311 -5.09 10.01 24.58
N LYS A 312 -5.86 10.96 24.02
CA LYS A 312 -7.30 10.77 23.79
C LYS A 312 -7.55 9.66 22.77
N MET A 313 -6.85 9.66 21.63
CA MET A 313 -7.02 8.65 20.59
C MET A 313 -6.63 7.24 21.08
N LEU A 314 -5.58 7.12 21.89
CA LEU A 314 -5.18 5.87 22.53
C LEU A 314 -6.27 5.32 23.48
N LYS A 315 -6.95 6.20 24.22
CA LYS A 315 -8.08 5.81 25.09
C LYS A 315 -9.29 5.29 24.30
N LEU A 316 -9.52 5.82 23.10
CA LEU A 316 -10.55 5.34 22.17
C LEU A 316 -10.16 4.02 21.47
N LYS A 317 -8.97 3.49 21.76
CA LYS A 317 -8.47 2.21 21.25
C LYS A 317 -8.56 2.09 19.73
N LEU A 318 -8.30 3.16 18.99
CA LEU A 318 -8.24 3.14 17.53
C LEU A 318 -7.24 2.07 17.04
N ASP A 319 -7.44 1.56 15.82
CA ASP A 319 -6.50 0.62 15.23
C ASP A 319 -5.19 1.31 14.89
N PHE A 320 -5.26 2.54 14.38
CA PHE A 320 -4.10 3.35 13.99
C PHE A 320 -4.22 4.82 14.39
N ILE A 321 -3.08 5.50 14.45
CA ILE A 321 -2.94 6.95 14.59
C ILE A 321 -1.89 7.42 13.59
N THR A 322 -2.30 8.29 12.66
CA THR A 322 -1.42 8.97 11.71
C THR A 322 -0.92 10.29 12.30
N THR A 323 0.40 10.49 12.33
CA THR A 323 1.03 11.65 13.00
C THR A 323 2.31 12.12 12.31
N ASP A 324 2.60 13.42 12.41
CA ASP A 324 3.91 14.00 12.05
C ASP A 324 4.97 13.79 13.15
N GLU A 325 4.57 13.24 14.30
CA GLU A 325 5.41 13.06 15.50
C GLU A 325 5.49 11.57 15.91
N PRO A 326 5.88 10.64 15.01
CA PRO A 326 5.84 9.21 15.30
C PRO A 326 6.71 8.80 16.49
N GLU A 327 7.86 9.46 16.70
CA GLU A 327 8.74 9.23 17.85
C GLU A 327 8.06 9.58 19.18
N LEU A 328 7.23 10.63 19.21
CA LEU A 328 6.45 10.97 20.39
C LEU A 328 5.41 9.89 20.67
N LEU A 329 4.67 9.44 19.65
CA LEU A 329 3.64 8.42 19.82
C LEU A 329 4.24 7.08 20.27
N LEU A 330 5.36 6.65 19.67
CA LEU A 330 6.10 5.45 20.10
C LEU A 330 6.49 5.53 21.58
N ARG A 331 7.06 6.67 22.02
CA ARG A 331 7.40 6.88 23.45
C ARG A 331 6.20 6.87 24.39
N LEU A 332 5.00 7.20 23.91
CA LEU A 332 3.78 7.12 24.72
C LEU A 332 3.28 5.68 24.86
N LEU A 333 3.54 4.81 23.88
CA LEU A 333 3.15 3.41 23.87
C LEU A 333 4.09 2.50 24.68
N ASP A 334 5.35 2.92 24.84
CA ASP A 334 6.36 2.21 25.64
C ASP A 334 6.23 2.42 27.17
N LYS A 335 5.29 3.25 27.63
CA LYS A 335 5.05 3.56 29.04
C LYS A 335 4.02 2.64 29.69
#